data_AF-S7ND13-F1
#
_entry.id   AF-S7ND13-F1
#
_cell.length_a   1.000
_cell.length_b   1.000
_cell.length_c   1.000
_cell.angle_alpha   90.00
_cell.angle_beta   90.00
_cell.angle_gamma   90.00
#
_symmetry.space_group_name_H-M   'P 1'
#
loop_
_entity.id
_entity.type
_entity.pdbx_description
1 polymer ?
#
loop_
_entity_poly.entity_id
_entity_poly.type
_entity_poly.pdbx_seq_one_letter_code
_entity_poly.pdbx_strand_id
1 'polypeptide(L)' 'MKERGTPDVNIDTRLNKAGWAKGIRNVTYCIQVQLSRKRNGDKDSPNKLYMLVTYISVTTLILY' A
#
# COMPACT_ATOMS: atom_id res chain seq x y z
N MET A 1 1.99 -2.81 -9.31
CA MET A 1 3.43 -2.73 -9.63
C MET A 1 3.75 -1.91 -10.88
N LYS A 2 2.86 -1.87 -11.90
CA LYS A 2 3.06 -1.15 -13.18
C LYS A 2 3.16 0.37 -13.13
N GLU A 3 2.64 1.04 -12.09
CA GLU A 3 2.41 2.50 -12.15
C GLU A 3 3.63 3.36 -11.76
N ARG A 4 4.59 2.83 -10.98
CA ARG A 4 5.68 3.64 -10.42
C ARG A 4 7.10 3.13 -10.68
N GLY A 5 7.30 2.05 -11.43
CA GLY A 5 8.65 1.57 -11.83
C GLY A 5 9.61 1.26 -10.68
N THR A 6 9.14 1.25 -9.43
CA THR A 6 9.92 0.90 -8.23
C THR A 6 9.65 -0.57 -7.91
N PRO A 7 10.68 -1.45 -7.96
CA PRO A 7 10.50 -2.87 -7.63
C PRO A 7 10.18 -3.08 -6.16
N ASP A 8 10.73 -2.22 -5.30
CA ASP A 8 10.56 -2.29 -3.85
C ASP A 8 9.26 -1.60 -3.39
N VAL A 9 8.41 -2.36 -2.70
CA VAL A 9 7.06 -1.96 -2.29
C VAL A 9 6.81 -2.41 -0.85
N ASN A 10 6.71 -1.42 0.04
CA ASN A 10 6.41 -1.58 1.44
C ASN A 10 4.92 -1.35 1.70
N ILE A 11 4.25 -2.37 2.22
CA ILE A 11 2.82 -2.34 2.53
C ILE A 11 2.64 -2.10 4.03
N ASP A 12 1.85 -1.08 4.39
CA ASP A 12 1.49 -0.83 5.78
C ASP A 12 0.71 -2.01 6.36
N THR A 13 1.11 -2.48 7.54
CA THR A 13 0.41 -3.52 8.30
C THR A 13 -1.07 -3.20 8.54
N ARG A 14 -1.44 -1.92 8.64
CA ARG A 14 -2.85 -1.49 8.78
C ARG A 14 -3.67 -1.83 7.54
N LEU A 15 -3.07 -1.75 6.35
CA LEU A 15 -3.72 -2.13 5.10
C LEU A 15 -4.06 -3.62 5.10
N ASN A 16 -3.12 -4.46 5.54
CA ASN A 16 -3.37 -5.89 5.65
C ASN A 16 -4.53 -6.17 6.63
N LYS A 17 -4.50 -5.56 7.82
CA LYS A 17 -5.58 -5.70 8.81
C LYS A 17 -6.94 -5.26 8.25
N ALA A 18 -6.99 -4.16 7.49
CA ALA A 18 -8.22 -3.68 6.86
C ALA A 18 -8.73 -4.63 5.77
N GLY A 19 -7.83 -5.24 4.99
CA GLY A 19 -8.17 -6.28 4.01
C GLY A 19 -8.83 -7.51 4.63
N TRP A 20 -8.28 -7.97 5.76
CA TRP A 20 -8.75 -9.16 6.47
C TRP A 20 -9.81 -8.89 7.56
N ALA A 21 -10.32 -7.66 7.67
CA ALA A 21 -11.22 -7.27 8.76
C ALA A 21 -12.52 -8.11 8.84
N LYS A 22 -12.98 -8.64 7.70
CA LYS A 22 -14.16 -9.50 7.57
C LYS A 22 -13.83 -10.99 7.49
N GLY A 23 -12.56 -11.37 7.68
CA GLY A 23 -12.05 -12.72 7.58
C GLY A 23 -11.72 -13.17 6.15
N ILE A 24 -11.14 -14.36 6.02
CA ILE A 24 -10.61 -14.90 4.75
C ILE A 24 -11.69 -15.15 3.68
N ARG A 25 -12.92 -15.45 4.10
CA ARG A 25 -14.03 -15.76 3.18
C ARG A 25 -14.68 -14.51 2.58
N ASN A 26 -14.48 -13.33 3.18
CA ASN A 26 -15.18 -12.12 2.78
C ASN A 26 -14.25 -10.90 2.76
N VAL A 27 -13.11 -11.03 2.07
CA VAL A 27 -12.12 -9.96 1.90
C VAL A 27 -12.79 -8.72 1.31
N THR A 28 -12.42 -7.54 1.82
CA THR A 28 -12.97 -6.27 1.35
C THR A 28 -12.68 -6.07 -0.14
N TYR A 29 -13.73 -5.82 -0.94
CA TYR A 29 -13.64 -5.76 -2.41
C TYR A 29 -12.78 -4.59 -2.92
N CYS A 30 -12.89 -3.42 -2.29
CA CYS A 30 -12.11 -2.23 -2.63
C CYS A 30 -11.57 -1.58 -1.36
N ILE A 31 -10.30 -1.16 -1.39
CA ILE A 31 -9.67 -0.39 -0.33
C ILE A 31 -8.96 0.81 -0.94
N GLN A 32 -9.20 1.99 -0.37
CA GLN A 32 -8.47 3.18 -0.74
C GLN A 32 -7.09 3.18 -0.08
N VAL A 33 -6.08 3.35 -0.93
CA VAL A 33 -4.68 3.35 -0.53
C VAL A 33 -4.02 4.64 -0.98
N GLN A 34 -3.07 5.12 -0.19
CA GLN A 34 -2.15 6.15 -0.61
C GLN A 34 -0.87 5.51 -1.13
N LEU A 35 -0.38 5.99 -2.27
CA LEU A 35 0.93 5.63 -2.80
C LEU A 35 1.89 6.78 -2.60
N SER A 36 2.94 6.56 -1.80
CA SER A 36 4.01 7.53 -1.58
C SER A 36 5.34 6.95 -2.04
N ARG A 37 6.07 7.66 -2.90
CA ARG A 37 7.44 7.26 -3.27
C ARG A 37 8.42 7.96 -2.34
N LYS A 38 9.27 7.20 -1.66
CA LYS A 38 10.25 7.72 -0.68
C LYS A 38 11.67 7.31 -1.06
N ARG A 39 12.66 8.11 -0.64
CA ARG A 39 14.07 7.74 -0.75
C ARG A 39 14.41 6.70 0.30
N ASN A 40 15.18 5.71 -0.11
CA ASN A 40 15.77 4.76 0.80
C ASN A 40 17.01 5.40 1.46
N GLY A 41 17.11 5.26 2.78
CA GLY A 41 18.27 5.73 3.56
C GLY A 41 19.37 4.67 3.70
N ASP A 42 19.03 3.42 3.40
CA ASP A 42 19.97 2.31 3.40
C ASP A 42 20.91 2.39 2.18
N LYS A 43 22.21 2.46 2.46
CA LYS A 43 23.28 2.60 1.45
C LYS A 43 23.54 1.29 0.71
N ASP A 44 23.22 0.15 1.32
CA ASP A 44 23.50 -1.17 0.75
C ASP A 44 22.31 -1.70 -0.07
N SER A 45 21.18 -1.00 -0.04
CA SER A 45 20.03 -1.36 -0.85
C SER A 45 20.29 -1.09 -2.34
N PRO A 46 20.01 -2.07 -3.23
CA PRO A 46 20.10 -1.87 -4.67
C PRO A 46 19.09 -0.83 -5.18
N ASN A 47 18.04 -0.53 -4.40
CA ASN A 47 16.97 0.37 -4.78
C ASN A 47 17.04 1.68 -3.98
N LYS A 48 17.33 2.79 -4.68
CA LYS A 48 17.37 4.14 -4.08
C LYS A 48 16.01 4.67 -3.64
N LEU A 49 14.93 4.12 -4.20
CA LEU A 49 13.56 4.55 -3.95
C LEU A 49 12.71 3.32 -3.62
N TYR A 50 11.82 3.46 -2.64
CA TYR A 50 10.78 2.48 -2.36
C TYR A 50 9.40 3.14 -2.43
N MET A 51 8.39 2.32 -2.69
CA MET A 51 7.00 2.75 -2.63
C MET A 51 6.40 2.33 -1.30
N LEU A 52 5.87 3.29 -0.54
CA LEU A 52 5.08 3.03 0.65
C LEU A 52 3.60 3.07 0.28
N VAL A 53 2.90 1.97 0.57
CA VAL A 53 1.45 1.84 0.41
C VAL A 53 0.81 1.95 1.78
N THR A 54 0.08 3.03 2.04
CA THR A 54 -0.59 3.24 3.33
C THR A 54 -2.10 3.12 3.19
N TYR A 55 -2.73 2.61 4.23
CA TYR A 55 -4.19 2.56 4.33
C TYR A 55 -4.74 3.94 4.68
N ILE A 56 -5.72 4.42 3.92
CA ILE A 56 -6.49 5.60 4.27
C ILE A 56 -7.87 5.12 4.74
N SER A 57 -8.23 5.44 5.98
CA SER A 57 -9.59 5.22 6.47
C SER A 57 -10.53 6.24 5.82
N VAL A 58 -11.43 5.78 4.98
CA VAL A 58 -12.46 6.62 4.34
C VAL A 58 -13.82 6.01 4.62
N THR A 59 -14.80 6.85 4.95
CA THR A 59 -16.17 6.43 5.25
C THR A 59 -16.91 5.96 4.01
N THR A 60 -16.62 6.55 2.84
CA THR A 60 -17.27 6.24 1.57
C THR A 60 -16.24 6.17 0.46
N LEU A 61 -16.18 5.03 -0.25
CA LEU A 61 -15.40 4.91 -1.48
C LEU A 61 -16.24 5.46 -2.63
N ILE A 62 -15.87 6.62 -3.15
CA ILE A 62 -16.46 7.19 -4.35
C ILE A 62 -15.47 6.93 -5.48
N LEU A 63 -15.88 6.11 -6.45
CA LEU A 63 -15.16 5.97 -7.72
C LEU A 63 -15.54 7.20 -8.57
N TYR A 64 -14.58 8.09 -8.82
CA TYR A 64 -14.73 9.18 -9.79
C TYR A 64 -14.51 8.66 -11.20
#